data_AF-R7MYP3-F1
#
_entry.id   AF-R7MYP3-F1
#
_cell.length_a   1.000
_cell.length_b   1.000
_cell.length_c   1.000
_cell.angle_alpha   90.00
_cell.angle_beta   90.00
_cell.angle_gamma   90.00
#
_symmetry.space_group_name_H-M   'P 1'
#
loop_
_entity.id
_entity.type
_entity.pdbx_description
1 polymer ?
#
loop_
_entity_poly.entity_id
_entity_poly.type
_entity_poly.pdbx_seq_one_letter_code
_entity_poly.pdbx_strand_id
1 'polypeptide(L)'
;MSIWETAKVKDRLINLLDLMFKSSTNASEKITTLHNDFGIDLTQEEEGDLEAMCNLGEGIYEDGLMKGKQEGWEKGRKEGRKEGRREGKLELALEMLKDGMTLEKVAKYSKLSLSIIKELAKQNKLI
;
A
#
# COMPACT_ATOMS: atom_id res chain seq x y z
N MET A 1 16.36 -42.06 15.54
CA MET A 1 16.84 -40.85 14.82
C MET A 1 17.50 -39.94 15.84
N SER A 2 18.73 -39.46 15.57
CA SER A 2 19.41 -38.52 16.46
C SER A 2 18.79 -37.12 16.36
N ILE A 3 18.88 -36.30 17.42
CA ILE A 3 18.42 -34.89 17.40
C ILE A 3 19.06 -34.10 16.25
N TRP A 4 20.30 -34.46 15.90
CA TRP A 4 21.06 -33.90 14.79
C TRP A 4 20.47 -34.22 13.41
N GLU A 5 20.03 -35.47 13.19
CA GLU A 5 19.31 -35.85 11.96
C GLU A 5 18.04 -35.01 11.78
N THR A 6 17.28 -34.81 12.87
CA THR A 6 16.01 -34.10 12.83
C THR A 6 16.19 -32.61 12.51
N ALA A 7 17.23 -31.97 13.05
CA ALA A 7 17.57 -30.57 12.73
C ALA A 7 17.94 -30.40 11.24
N LYS A 8 18.77 -31.29 10.70
CA LYS A 8 19.20 -31.25 9.30
C LYS A 8 18.04 -31.43 8.31
N VAL A 9 17.10 -32.31 8.63
CA VAL A 9 15.88 -32.50 7.83
C VAL A 9 15.00 -31.25 7.85
N LYS A 10 14.85 -30.61 9.02
CA LYS A 10 14.07 -29.38 9.16
C LYS A 10 14.66 -28.23 8.34
N ASP A 11 15.97 -28.03 8.37
CA ASP A 11 16.64 -26.96 7.61
C ASP A 11 16.51 -27.19 6.10
N ARG A 12 16.64 -28.44 5.64
CA ARG A 12 16.42 -28.79 4.23
C ARG A 12 15.00 -28.47 3.78
N LEU A 13 13.99 -28.81 4.57
CA LEU A 13 12.60 -28.49 4.23
C LEU A 13 12.35 -26.98 4.18
N ILE A 14 12.90 -26.21 5.12
CA ILE A 14 12.77 -24.75 5.14
C ILE A 14 13.40 -24.14 3.89
N ASN A 15 14.59 -24.58 3.50
CA ASN A 15 15.28 -24.08 2.31
C ASN A 15 14.53 -24.42 1.01
N LEU A 16 13.88 -25.59 0.95
CA LEU A 16 13.00 -25.93 -0.16
C LEU A 16 11.81 -24.96 -0.22
N LEU A 17 11.14 -24.70 0.91
CA LEU A 17 10.02 -23.76 0.95
C LEU A 17 10.46 -22.33 0.59
N ASP A 18 11.66 -21.92 0.98
CA ASP A 18 12.24 -20.63 0.63
C ASP A 18 12.47 -20.52 -0.88
N LEU A 19 13.09 -21.55 -1.47
CA LEU A 19 13.25 -21.66 -2.92
C LEU A 19 11.91 -21.62 -3.65
N MET A 20 10.88 -22.33 -3.17
CA MET A 20 9.62 -22.42 -3.90
C MET A 20 8.80 -21.12 -3.81
N PHE A 21 8.69 -20.54 -2.62
CA PHE A 21 7.69 -19.49 -2.35
C PHE A 21 8.25 -18.10 -2.08
N LYS A 22 9.52 -17.98 -1.71
CA LYS A 22 10.11 -16.68 -1.34
C LYS A 22 11.14 -16.19 -2.35
N SER A 23 11.89 -17.08 -2.99
CA SER A 23 12.83 -16.66 -4.03
C SER A 23 12.07 -16.15 -5.26
N SER A 24 12.55 -15.06 -5.83
CA SER A 24 12.04 -14.48 -7.08
C SER A 24 12.79 -15.02 -8.32
N THR A 25 13.40 -16.19 -8.21
CA THR A 25 14.11 -16.84 -9.32
C THR A 25 13.09 -17.40 -10.32
N ASN A 26 13.47 -17.47 -11.59
CA ASN A 26 12.61 -18.06 -12.61
C ASN A 26 12.49 -19.59 -12.45
N ALA A 27 11.54 -20.19 -13.16
CA ALA A 27 11.29 -21.63 -13.10
C ALA A 27 12.54 -22.47 -13.44
N SER A 28 13.30 -22.09 -14.47
CA SER A 28 14.51 -22.81 -14.89
C SER A 28 15.58 -22.87 -13.80
N GLU A 29 15.80 -21.77 -13.09
CA GLU A 29 16.70 -21.72 -11.94
C GLU A 29 16.18 -22.56 -10.76
N LYS A 30 14.87 -22.54 -10.50
CA LYS A 30 14.26 -23.39 -9.46
C LYS A 30 14.42 -24.87 -9.81
N ILE A 31 14.16 -25.28 -11.05
CA ILE A 31 14.36 -26.66 -11.53
C ILE A 31 15.81 -27.10 -11.32
N THR A 32 16.76 -26.26 -11.73
CA THR A 32 18.20 -26.55 -11.56
C THR A 32 18.57 -26.72 -10.08
N THR A 33 18.02 -25.87 -9.20
CA THR A 33 18.27 -25.95 -7.75
C THR A 33 17.60 -27.17 -7.12
N LEU A 34 16.38 -27.51 -7.53
CA LEU A 34 15.67 -28.73 -7.11
C LEU A 34 16.49 -29.98 -7.43
N HIS A 35 17.06 -30.06 -8.63
CA HIS A 35 17.94 -31.15 -9.04
C HIS A 35 19.22 -31.19 -8.19
N ASN A 36 20.01 -30.11 -8.21
CA ASN A 36 21.36 -30.11 -7.65
C ASN A 36 21.38 -30.18 -6.11
N ASP A 37 20.51 -29.41 -5.44
CA ASP A 37 20.60 -29.20 -3.99
C ASP A 37 19.61 -30.10 -3.23
N PHE A 38 18.49 -30.45 -3.88
CA PHE A 38 17.43 -31.24 -3.26
C PHE A 38 17.30 -32.64 -3.85
N GLY A 39 17.97 -32.97 -4.96
CA GLY A 39 17.86 -34.28 -5.61
C GLY A 39 16.43 -34.58 -6.07
N ILE A 40 15.68 -33.54 -6.45
CA ILE A 40 14.32 -33.63 -6.98
C ILE A 40 14.41 -33.43 -8.49
N ASP A 41 14.26 -34.54 -9.22
CA ASP A 41 14.13 -34.54 -10.67
C ASP A 41 12.66 -34.35 -11.04
N LEU A 42 12.40 -33.40 -11.93
CA LEU A 42 11.07 -33.16 -12.50
C LEU A 42 10.99 -33.76 -13.89
N THR A 43 9.82 -34.28 -14.24
CA THR A 43 9.46 -34.60 -15.62
C THR A 43 9.15 -33.33 -16.41
N GLN A 44 9.13 -33.43 -17.74
CA GLN A 44 8.76 -32.28 -18.59
C GLN A 44 7.37 -31.71 -18.26
N GLU A 45 6.43 -32.55 -17.84
CA GLU A 45 5.09 -32.11 -17.42
C GLU A 45 5.18 -31.28 -16.13
N GLU A 46 5.91 -31.77 -15.12
CA GLU A 46 6.10 -31.09 -13.83
C GLU A 46 6.94 -29.80 -13.96
N GLU A 47 7.91 -29.76 -14.88
CA GLU A 47 8.62 -28.53 -15.23
C GLU A 47 7.66 -27.49 -15.83
N GLY A 48 6.76 -27.92 -16.71
CA GLY A 48 5.71 -27.07 -17.29
C GLY A 48 4.74 -26.54 -16.24
N ASP A 49 4.33 -27.39 -15.29
CA ASP A 49 3.49 -26.98 -14.16
C ASP A 49 4.19 -25.95 -13.28
N LEU A 50 5.47 -26.16 -12.96
CA LEU A 50 6.26 -25.22 -12.18
C LEU A 50 6.43 -23.87 -12.89
N GLU A 51 6.64 -23.88 -14.20
CA GLU A 51 6.67 -22.65 -15.01
C GLU A 51 5.34 -21.91 -14.97
N ALA A 52 4.22 -22.63 -15.18
CA ALA A 52 2.88 -22.05 -15.10
C ALA A 52 2.61 -21.45 -13.71
N MET A 53 3.02 -22.13 -12.63
CA MET A 53 2.89 -21.63 -11.27
C MET A 53 3.74 -20.36 -11.02
N CYS A 54 4.97 -20.30 -11.53
CA CYS A 54 5.82 -19.13 -11.40
C CYS A 54 5.21 -17.92 -12.12
N ASN A 55 4.78 -18.11 -13.37
CA ASN A 55 4.14 -17.05 -14.17
C ASN A 55 2.83 -16.56 -13.53
N LEU A 56 2.02 -17.49 -13.00
CA LEU A 56 0.80 -17.14 -12.27
C LEU A 56 1.12 -16.35 -11.00
N GLY A 57 2.14 -16.76 -10.25
CA GLY A 57 2.59 -16.06 -9.05
C GLY A 57 3.03 -14.63 -9.32
N GLU A 58 3.82 -14.42 -10.39
CA GLU A 58 4.24 -13.10 -10.86
C GLU A 58 3.02 -12.24 -11.25
N GLY A 59 2.12 -12.80 -12.07
CA GLY A 59 0.91 -12.10 -12.49
C GLY A 59 0.02 -11.67 -11.32
N ILE A 60 -0.19 -12.55 -10.32
CA ILE A 60 -0.96 -12.21 -9.11
C ILE A 60 -0.27 -11.09 -8.31
N TYR A 61 1.06 -11.18 -8.17
CA TYR A 61 1.83 -10.17 -7.43
C TYR A 61 1.75 -8.80 -8.10
N GLU A 62 1.97 -8.74 -9.41
CA GLU A 62 1.89 -7.52 -10.21
C GLU A 62 0.49 -6.90 -10.18
N ASP A 63 -0.55 -7.72 -10.37
CA ASP A 63 -1.95 -7.29 -10.27
C ASP A 63 -2.27 -6.70 -8.89
N GLY A 64 -1.83 -7.38 -7.83
CA GLY A 64 -2.00 -6.91 -6.46
C GLY A 64 -1.32 -5.56 -6.23
N LEU A 65 -0.09 -5.42 -6.71
CA LEU A 65 0.67 -4.17 -6.60
C LEU A 65 0.02 -3.03 -7.39
N MET A 66 -0.45 -3.30 -8.61
CA MET A 66 -1.15 -2.31 -9.45
C MET A 66 -2.46 -1.85 -8.79
N LYS A 67 -3.30 -2.78 -8.35
CA LYS A 67 -4.57 -2.46 -7.66
C LYS A 67 -4.31 -1.66 -6.39
N GLY A 68 -3.34 -2.06 -5.58
CA GLY A 68 -2.95 -1.34 -4.37
C GLY A 68 -2.50 0.10 -4.64
N LYS A 69 -1.65 0.31 -5.65
CA LYS A 69 -1.22 1.66 -6.07
C LYS A 69 -2.39 2.50 -6.57
N GLN A 70 -3.26 1.93 -7.39
CA GLN A 70 -4.42 2.64 -7.95
C GLN A 70 -5.40 3.06 -6.84
N GLU A 71 -5.74 2.15 -5.94
CA GLU A 71 -6.62 2.46 -4.80
C GLU A 71 -6.01 3.52 -3.88
N GLY A 72 -4.71 3.39 -3.57
CA GLY A 72 -3.98 4.37 -2.76
C GLY A 72 -4.00 5.75 -3.40
N TRP A 73 -3.75 5.83 -4.71
CA TRP A 73 -3.78 7.09 -5.44
C TRP A 73 -5.18 7.72 -5.47
N GLU A 74 -6.22 6.93 -5.73
CA GLU A 74 -7.60 7.44 -5.79
C GLU A 74 -8.09 7.93 -4.42
N LYS A 75 -7.80 7.19 -3.35
CA LYS A 75 -8.08 7.60 -1.96
C LYS A 75 -7.35 8.88 -1.61
N GLY A 76 -6.03 8.92 -1.82
CA GLY A 76 -5.19 10.08 -1.53
C GLY A 76 -5.64 11.33 -2.31
N ARG A 77 -5.97 11.18 -3.60
CA ARG A 77 -6.50 12.28 -4.42
C ARG A 77 -7.84 12.79 -3.91
N LYS A 78 -8.75 11.90 -3.48
CA LYS A 78 -10.07 12.27 -2.96
C LYS A 78 -9.96 13.00 -1.62
N GLU A 79 -9.15 12.47 -0.71
CA GLU A 79 -8.90 13.06 0.60
C GLU A 79 -8.20 14.40 0.48
N GLY A 80 -7.10 14.47 -0.28
CA GLY A 80 -6.38 15.72 -0.53
C GLY A 80 -7.26 16.81 -1.16
N ARG A 81 -8.13 16.47 -2.12
CA ARG A 81 -9.11 17.45 -2.65
C ARG A 81 -10.17 17.89 -1.65
N LYS A 82 -10.53 17.05 -0.67
CA LYS A 82 -11.49 17.42 0.38
C LYS A 82 -10.82 18.32 1.41
N GLU A 83 -9.61 17.97 1.83
CA GLU A 83 -8.80 18.74 2.75
C GLU A 83 -8.43 20.11 2.17
N GLY A 84 -7.83 20.16 0.99
CA GLY A 84 -7.46 21.43 0.36
C GLY A 84 -8.65 22.36 0.13
N ARG A 85 -9.84 21.83 -0.20
CA ARG A 85 -11.08 22.64 -0.27
C ARG A 85 -11.52 23.17 1.08
N ARG A 86 -11.31 22.43 2.17
CA ARG A 86 -11.64 22.87 3.53
C ARG A 86 -10.64 23.92 4.01
N GLU A 87 -9.35 23.69 3.81
CA GLU A 87 -8.27 24.61 4.17
C GLU A 87 -8.41 25.94 3.42
N GLY A 88 -8.58 25.91 2.10
CA GLY A 88 -8.79 27.14 1.32
C GLY A 88 -10.02 27.95 1.73
N LYS A 89 -11.10 27.29 2.20
CA LYS A 89 -12.25 28.00 2.79
C LYS A 89 -11.92 28.67 4.12
N LEU A 90 -11.13 28.01 4.96
CA LEU A 90 -10.71 28.55 6.26
C LEU A 90 -9.72 29.70 6.08
N GLU A 91 -8.80 29.58 5.13
CA GLU A 91 -7.84 30.63 4.76
C GLU A 91 -8.57 31.88 4.25
N LEU A 92 -9.47 31.72 3.27
CA LEU A 92 -10.33 32.82 2.80
C LEU A 92 -11.12 33.46 3.95
N ALA A 93 -11.73 32.66 4.82
CA ALA A 93 -12.48 33.18 5.96
C ALA A 93 -11.60 33.98 6.92
N LEU A 94 -10.36 33.53 7.16
CA LEU A 94 -9.41 34.21 8.03
C LEU A 94 -8.97 35.55 7.44
N GLU A 95 -8.70 35.62 6.13
CA GLU A 95 -8.38 36.87 5.44
C GLU A 95 -9.54 37.87 5.57
N MET A 96 -10.76 37.44 5.29
CA MET A 96 -11.95 38.28 5.41
C MET A 96 -12.19 38.80 6.83
N LEU A 97 -11.88 38.00 7.86
CA LEU A 97 -11.96 38.43 9.26
C LEU A 97 -10.89 39.47 9.59
N LYS A 98 -9.66 39.30 9.10
CA LYS A 98 -8.57 40.27 9.27
C LYS A 98 -8.89 41.60 8.59
N ASP A 99 -9.64 41.58 7.49
CA ASP A 99 -10.16 42.77 6.81
C ASP A 99 -11.35 43.43 7.53
N GLY A 100 -11.73 42.92 8.72
CA GLY A 100 -12.77 43.51 9.56
C GLY A 100 -14.20 43.19 9.13
N MET A 101 -14.41 42.19 8.27
CA MET A 101 -15.75 41.80 7.84
C MET A 101 -16.53 41.09 8.96
N THR A 102 -17.85 41.31 9.04
CA THR A 102 -18.68 40.70 10.08
C THR A 102 -18.76 39.18 9.95
N LEU A 103 -18.94 38.49 11.09
CA LEU A 103 -18.99 37.02 11.15
C LEU A 103 -20.05 36.43 10.20
N GLU A 104 -21.21 37.09 10.05
CA GLU A 104 -22.31 36.65 9.19
C GLU A 104 -21.93 36.72 7.70
N LYS A 105 -21.26 37.80 7.28
CA LYS A 105 -20.79 37.94 5.90
C LYS A 105 -19.67 36.94 5.60
N VAL A 106 -18.72 36.76 6.52
CA VAL A 106 -17.64 35.77 6.39
C VAL A 106 -18.23 34.36 6.24
N ALA A 107 -19.19 33.98 7.09
CA ALA A 107 -19.86 32.68 7.01
C ALA A 107 -20.56 32.49 5.64
N LYS A 108 -21.27 33.53 5.17
CA LYS A 108 -21.96 33.51 3.87
C LYS A 108 -21.01 33.28 2.69
N TYR A 109 -19.90 34.03 2.61
CA TYR A 109 -19.00 33.97 1.45
C TYR A 109 -18.02 32.78 1.48
N SER A 110 -17.49 32.43 2.65
CA SER A 110 -16.63 31.24 2.81
C SER A 110 -17.41 29.92 2.73
N LYS A 111 -18.74 29.97 2.83
CA LYS A 111 -19.63 28.82 2.90
C LYS A 111 -19.25 27.88 4.05
N LEU A 112 -18.98 28.48 5.21
CA LEU A 112 -18.71 27.84 6.49
C LEU A 112 -19.81 28.23 7.48
N SER A 113 -20.03 27.40 8.50
CA SER A 113 -21.01 27.72 9.54
C SER A 113 -20.53 28.87 10.41
N LEU A 114 -21.48 29.64 10.96
CA LEU A 114 -21.19 30.68 11.96
C LEU A 114 -20.40 30.16 13.17
N SER A 115 -20.60 28.90 13.57
CA SER A 115 -19.83 28.27 14.64
C SER A 115 -18.33 28.17 14.31
N ILE A 116 -18.00 27.67 13.12
CA ILE A 116 -16.62 27.56 12.64
C ILE A 116 -15.97 28.95 12.54
N ILE A 117 -16.70 29.94 12.02
CA ILE A 117 -16.19 31.32 11.92
C ILE A 117 -15.92 31.92 13.31
N LYS A 118 -16.83 31.71 14.28
CA LYS A 118 -16.63 32.16 15.66
C LYS A 118 -15.41 31.50 16.32
N GLU A 119 -15.23 30.20 16.11
CA GLU A 119 -14.04 29.49 16.62
C GLU A 119 -12.76 30.00 15.98
N LEU A 120 -12.74 30.15 14.65
CA LEU A 120 -11.60 30.66 13.90
C LEU A 120 -11.20 32.07 14.37
N ALA A 121 -12.18 32.96 14.55
CA ALA A 121 -11.95 34.32 15.04
C ALA A 121 -11.37 34.32 16.47
N LYS A 122 -11.91 33.49 17.38
CA LYS A 122 -11.40 33.34 18.76
C LYS A 122 -9.96 32.80 18.78
N GLN A 123 -9.69 31.75 18.02
CA GLN A 123 -8.35 31.14 17.93
C GLN A 123 -7.30 32.14 17.44
N ASN A 124 -7.71 33.07 16.58
CA ASN A 124 -6.84 34.11 16.02
C ASN A 124 -6.92 35.46 16.75
N LYS A 125 -7.60 35.54 17.90
CA LYS A 125 -7.73 36.75 18.73
C LYS A 125 -8.31 37.96 17.98
N LEU A 126 -9.22 37.71 17.04
CA LEU A 126 -9.91 38.74 16.27
C LEU A 126 -11.22 39.21 16.94
N ILE A 127 -11.67 38.46 17.95
CA ILE A 127 -12.81 38.74 18.84
C ILE A 127 -12.53 38.23 20.25
#